data_AF-A0A1C6HFC5-F1
#
_entry.id   AF-A0A1C6HFC5-F1
#
_cell.length_a   1.000
_cell.length_b   1.000
_cell.length_c   1.000
_cell.angle_alpha   90.00
_cell.angle_beta   90.00
_cell.angle_gamma   90.00
#
_symmetry.space_group_name_H-M   'P 1'
#
loop_
_entity.id
_entity.type
_entity.pdbx_description
1 polymer ?
#
loop_
_entity_poly.entity_id
_entity_poly.type
_entity_poly.pdbx_seq_one_letter_code
_entity_poly.pdbx_strand_id
1 'polypeptide(L)'
;MGIYLNPGTIEFQESINSEIYVDKTMLIERTNAALRTKQKYMCISRPRRFGKSMAADMLAAYYGKDYDSAALFDGLEISHCETFSTHLNKYNVFKINMQEFLSMTQNVDEMLKVLQKRLIKELKYNYPEYVDCDNLVFAMQDIFSYTGQSFIVLIDEWDCLFREYKQDEEAQRKYLDFLRVWLKDKGYIALAYMTGILPIKKYGTHSALNMFMEYSMTNPGNMAEYFGFTEKEVENLCIEYGMSIEETKAWYNGYGLYSHNKQEDILYSIYNPKSVVEAMLRHRFGNYWNQTETYEALKIYIQMNMDGLKDAIIEMLAGNSVRINIGTFHNDMTTFATRDDILTLLVHLGYLTYDVEKESVRIPNKEVAQEYINAISTMDWKEVISQIKDKKYALKFQGKLEEQPKYTGRILAVGIGYDKQTKEHSCKVEVLE
;
A
#
# COMPACT_ATOMS: atom_id res chain seq x y z
N MET A 1 -5.88 26.88 11.85
CA MET A 1 -5.55 25.47 11.55
C MET A 1 -4.17 25.47 10.93
N GLY A 2 -3.22 24.69 11.48
CA GLY A 2 -1.96 24.45 10.77
C GLY A 2 -2.23 23.61 9.53
N ILE A 3 -1.34 23.68 8.53
CA ILE A 3 -1.50 22.90 7.29
C ILE A 3 -0.70 21.61 7.44
N TYR A 4 0.55 21.73 7.87
CA TYR A 4 1.42 20.57 8.07
C TYR A 4 1.71 20.31 9.55
N LEU A 5 1.81 21.35 10.38
CA LEU A 5 1.99 21.24 11.82
C LEU A 5 0.63 21.26 12.52
N ASN A 6 0.28 20.18 13.22
CA ASN A 6 -1.01 20.01 13.89
C ASN A 6 -2.19 20.32 12.93
N PRO A 7 -2.36 19.54 11.85
CA PRO A 7 -3.34 19.80 10.79
C PRO A 7 -4.81 19.75 11.26
N GLY A 8 -5.04 19.31 12.50
CA GLY A 8 -6.35 19.14 13.10
C GLY A 8 -6.97 17.79 12.79
N THR A 9 -8.29 17.72 12.87
CA THR A 9 -9.02 16.45 12.95
C THR A 9 -9.99 16.19 11.81
N ILE A 10 -10.17 17.16 10.89
CA ILE A 10 -11.21 17.13 9.86
C ILE A 10 -11.12 15.88 8.99
N GLU A 11 -9.93 15.53 8.49
CA GLU A 11 -9.77 14.38 7.58
C GLU A 11 -10.13 13.04 8.25
N PHE A 12 -9.82 12.88 9.54
CA PHE A 12 -10.22 11.69 10.30
C PHE A 12 -11.72 11.70 10.63
N GLN A 13 -12.28 12.86 10.97
CA GLN A 13 -13.72 13.04 11.16
C GLN A 13 -14.51 12.69 9.89
N GLU A 14 -14.04 13.09 8.71
CA GLU A 14 -14.63 12.70 7.41
C GLU A 14 -14.58 11.19 7.20
N SER A 15 -13.50 10.54 7.62
CA SER A 15 -13.38 9.08 7.56
C SER A 15 -14.41 8.38 8.46
N ILE A 16 -14.59 8.83 9.70
CA ILE A 16 -15.59 8.27 10.64
C ILE A 16 -17.03 8.54 10.16
N ASN A 17 -17.27 9.71 9.57
CA ASN A 17 -18.60 10.09 9.07
C ASN A 17 -18.95 9.44 7.71
N SER A 18 -18.02 8.70 7.11
CA SER A 18 -18.27 7.98 5.87
C SER A 18 -19.30 6.87 6.10
N GLU A 19 -20.11 6.59 5.08
CA GLU A 19 -21.17 5.57 5.17
C GLU A 19 -20.65 4.19 5.61
N ILE A 20 -19.43 3.84 5.18
CA ILE A 20 -18.70 2.68 5.68
C ILE A 20 -17.40 3.15 6.31
N TYR A 21 -17.28 2.95 7.62
CA TYR A 21 -16.04 3.05 8.37
C TYR A 21 -15.77 1.73 9.09
N VAL A 22 -14.56 1.19 8.91
CA VAL A 22 -14.10 -0.01 9.63
C VAL A 22 -13.03 0.43 10.61
N ASP A 23 -13.24 0.14 11.88
CA ASP A 23 -12.36 0.54 12.96
C ASP A 23 -10.98 -0.13 12.84
N LYS A 24 -9.93 0.69 12.76
CA LYS A 24 -8.52 0.29 12.77
C LYS A 24 -7.72 1.01 13.85
N THR A 25 -8.40 1.58 14.83
CA THR A 25 -7.81 2.42 15.87
C THR A 25 -6.84 1.67 16.77
N MET A 26 -6.90 0.34 16.84
CA MET A 26 -5.88 -0.47 17.52
C MET A 26 -4.47 -0.36 16.90
N LEU A 27 -4.33 0.21 15.70
CA LEU A 27 -3.01 0.63 15.19
C LEU A 27 -2.33 1.64 16.15
N ILE A 28 -3.11 2.48 16.84
CA ILE A 28 -2.62 3.45 17.82
C ILE A 28 -1.91 2.73 18.97
N GLU A 29 -2.39 1.57 19.43
CA GLU A 29 -1.68 0.80 20.45
C GLU A 29 -0.30 0.34 19.97
N ARG A 30 -0.20 -0.07 18.71
CA ARG A 30 1.09 -0.46 18.12
C ARG A 30 2.05 0.72 18.05
N THR A 31 1.57 1.91 17.68
CA THR A 31 2.41 3.11 17.63
C THR A 31 2.73 3.66 19.02
N ASN A 32 1.81 3.58 19.99
CA ASN A 32 2.03 3.93 21.39
C ASN A 32 3.16 3.08 22.00
N ALA A 33 3.13 1.76 21.77
CA ALA A 33 4.18 0.86 22.26
C ALA A 33 5.57 1.18 21.66
N ALA A 34 5.63 1.73 20.44
CA ALA A 34 6.87 2.15 19.80
C ALA A 34 7.33 3.55 20.22
N LEU A 35 6.44 4.38 20.76
CA LEU A 35 6.67 5.79 21.04
C LEU A 35 7.83 5.98 22.02
N ARG A 36 8.79 6.85 21.68
CA ARG A 36 10.01 7.12 22.47
C ARG A 36 10.88 5.90 22.77
N THR A 37 10.73 4.81 22.03
CA THR A 37 11.64 3.64 22.08
C THR A 37 12.66 3.69 20.94
N LYS A 38 13.53 2.67 20.84
CA LYS A 38 14.39 2.49 19.67
C LYS A 38 13.61 2.07 18.41
N GLN A 39 12.40 1.54 18.57
CA GLN A 39 11.50 1.10 17.50
C GLN A 39 10.57 2.23 17.00
N LYS A 40 10.78 3.47 17.45
CA LYS A 40 9.94 4.65 17.12
C LYS A 40 9.92 5.08 15.65
N TYR A 41 10.65 4.39 14.78
CA TYR A 41 10.71 4.66 13.34
C TYR A 41 10.03 3.50 12.62
N MET A 42 8.86 3.75 12.03
CA MET A 42 8.02 2.71 11.41
C MET A 42 7.75 3.07 9.96
N CYS A 43 7.97 2.13 9.03
CA CYS A 43 7.67 2.30 7.62
C CYS A 43 6.72 1.19 7.17
N ILE A 44 5.48 1.57 6.83
CA ILE A 44 4.41 0.63 6.46
C ILE A 44 4.12 0.77 4.97
N SER A 45 4.57 -0.22 4.20
CA SER A 45 4.46 -0.24 2.74
C SER A 45 3.35 -1.18 2.29
N ARG A 46 2.32 -0.62 1.66
CA ARG A 46 1.12 -1.34 1.22
C ARG A 46 0.56 -0.78 -0.09
N PRO A 47 -0.18 -1.59 -0.88
CA PRO A 47 -0.63 -1.19 -2.21
C PRO A 47 -1.56 0.03 -2.20
N ARG A 48 -1.82 0.59 -3.39
CA ARG A 48 -2.78 1.70 -3.55
C ARG A 48 -4.17 1.29 -3.07
N ARG A 49 -4.88 2.23 -2.43
CA ARG A 49 -6.25 2.05 -1.89
C ARG A 49 -6.38 1.08 -0.71
N PHE A 50 -5.28 0.75 -0.03
CA PHE A 50 -5.25 -0.04 1.22
C PHE A 50 -5.30 0.83 2.50
N GLY A 51 -5.97 1.98 2.49
CA GLY A 51 -6.20 2.78 3.71
C GLY A 51 -4.97 3.50 4.30
N LYS A 52 -3.94 3.79 3.49
CA LYS A 52 -2.72 4.51 3.92
C LYS A 52 -3.00 5.86 4.56
N SER A 53 -3.64 6.76 3.83
CA SER A 53 -3.90 8.13 4.26
C SER A 53 -4.81 8.16 5.50
N MET A 54 -5.89 7.36 5.52
CA MET A 54 -6.77 7.21 6.69
C MET A 54 -5.99 6.89 7.98
N ALA A 55 -4.98 6.00 7.91
CA ALA A 55 -4.15 5.71 9.08
C ALA A 55 -3.31 6.92 9.52
N ALA A 56 -2.76 7.69 8.57
CA ALA A 56 -2.05 8.93 8.90
C ALA A 56 -2.99 10.00 9.49
N ASP A 57 -4.21 10.12 8.97
CA ASP A 57 -5.24 11.05 9.45
C ASP A 57 -5.64 10.73 10.89
N MET A 58 -5.88 9.45 11.16
CA MET A 58 -6.20 8.92 12.48
C MET A 58 -5.06 9.20 13.48
N LEU A 59 -3.81 8.89 13.12
CA LEU A 59 -2.66 9.15 14.00
C LEU A 59 -2.45 10.65 14.23
N ALA A 60 -2.70 11.49 13.22
CA ALA A 60 -2.62 12.94 13.36
C ALA A 60 -3.69 13.47 14.33
N ALA A 61 -4.92 12.99 14.20
CA ALA A 61 -6.02 13.34 15.10
C ALA A 61 -5.76 12.87 16.53
N TYR A 62 -5.21 11.67 16.72
CA TYR A 62 -4.92 11.12 18.05
C TYR A 62 -3.79 11.87 18.76
N TYR A 63 -2.65 12.11 18.10
CA TYR A 63 -1.48 12.66 18.78
C TYR A 63 -1.45 14.20 18.86
N GLY A 64 -2.14 14.89 17.94
CA GLY A 64 -2.02 16.34 17.74
C GLY A 64 -2.54 17.15 18.93
N LYS A 65 -1.71 18.05 19.47
CA LYS A 65 -1.99 18.74 20.75
C LYS A 65 -2.93 19.95 20.69
N ASP A 66 -3.21 20.48 19.50
CA ASP A 66 -3.91 21.76 19.36
C ASP A 66 -5.45 21.63 19.34
N TYR A 67 -5.97 20.40 19.32
CA TYR A 67 -7.40 20.11 19.27
C TYR A 67 -7.72 18.99 20.25
N ASP A 68 -8.86 19.10 20.94
CA ASP A 68 -9.42 17.98 21.68
C ASP A 68 -10.12 17.04 20.70
N SER A 69 -9.55 15.84 20.54
CA SER A 69 -10.06 14.83 19.60
C SER A 69 -10.67 13.62 20.31
N ALA A 70 -10.78 13.63 21.64
CA ALA A 70 -11.26 12.48 22.43
C ALA A 70 -12.59 11.93 21.90
N ALA A 71 -13.54 12.83 21.64
CA ALA A 71 -14.88 12.47 21.16
C ALA A 71 -14.89 11.75 19.80
N LEU A 72 -13.84 11.88 18.98
CA LEU A 72 -13.74 11.16 17.70
C LEU A 72 -13.47 9.66 17.89
N PHE A 73 -12.92 9.29 19.03
CA PHE A 73 -12.58 7.91 19.34
C PHE A 73 -13.63 7.24 20.22
N ASP A 74 -14.67 7.96 20.66
CA ASP A 74 -15.73 7.42 21.49
C ASP A 74 -16.42 6.23 20.79
N GLY A 75 -16.41 5.07 21.44
CA GLY A 75 -17.00 3.84 20.91
C GLY A 75 -16.10 3.08 19.93
N LEU A 76 -14.91 3.60 19.60
CA LEU A 76 -13.87 2.88 18.86
C LEU A 76 -13.03 2.02 19.80
N GLU A 77 -12.45 0.93 19.31
CA GLU A 77 -11.72 -0.06 20.08
C GLU A 77 -10.60 0.55 20.94
N ILE A 78 -9.86 1.53 20.40
CA ILE A 78 -8.78 2.19 21.14
C ILE A 78 -9.27 2.88 22.40
N SER A 79 -10.50 3.41 22.43
CA SER A 79 -11.03 4.15 23.59
C SER A 79 -11.19 3.28 24.84
N HIS A 80 -11.23 1.96 24.65
CA HIS A 80 -11.31 0.98 25.74
C HIS A 80 -9.93 0.57 26.28
N CYS A 81 -8.83 1.01 25.65
CA CYS A 81 -7.47 0.71 26.12
C CYS A 81 -7.06 1.64 27.26
N GLU A 82 -6.43 1.09 28.31
CA GLU A 82 -5.95 1.86 29.47
C GLU A 82 -4.96 2.97 29.08
N THR A 83 -4.19 2.72 28.03
CA THR A 83 -3.16 3.60 27.46
C THR A 83 -3.71 4.73 26.61
N PHE A 84 -5.00 4.73 26.24
CA PHE A 84 -5.61 5.69 25.31
C PHE A 84 -5.35 7.16 25.69
N SER A 85 -5.60 7.53 26.94
CA SER A 85 -5.42 8.92 27.41
C SER A 85 -3.94 9.31 27.64
N THR A 86 -3.01 8.35 27.53
CA THR A 86 -1.60 8.56 27.85
C THR A 86 -0.93 9.49 26.84
N HIS A 87 -1.29 9.36 25.55
CA HIS A 87 -0.65 10.08 24.45
C HIS A 87 -1.61 10.95 23.63
N LEU A 88 -2.91 10.83 23.85
CA LEU A 88 -3.96 11.63 23.22
C LEU A 88 -3.67 13.14 23.38
N ASN A 89 -3.62 13.84 22.25
CA ASN A 89 -3.42 15.29 22.13
C ASN A 89 -2.22 15.87 22.90
N LYS A 90 -1.05 15.21 22.89
CA LYS A 90 0.15 15.65 23.64
C LYS A 90 1.38 16.02 22.81
N TYR A 91 1.32 15.90 21.48
CA TYR A 91 2.49 16.07 20.62
C TYR A 91 2.30 17.11 19.54
N ASN A 92 3.42 17.71 19.13
CA ASN A 92 3.50 18.39 17.84
C ASN A 92 3.49 17.34 16.74
N VAL A 93 2.52 17.37 15.84
CA VAL A 93 2.42 16.41 14.74
C VAL A 93 2.74 17.12 13.44
N PHE A 94 3.75 16.66 12.72
CA PHE A 94 3.87 16.95 11.30
C PHE A 94 3.18 15.85 10.50
N LYS A 95 2.23 16.22 9.66
CA LYS A 95 1.64 15.32 8.65
C LYS A 95 1.94 15.87 7.27
N ILE A 96 2.65 15.08 6.47
CA ILE A 96 3.19 15.53 5.18
C ILE A 96 2.87 14.47 4.13
N ASN A 97 2.28 14.90 3.02
CA ASN A 97 2.18 14.08 1.81
C ASN A 97 3.29 14.53 0.84
N MET A 98 4.28 13.67 0.60
CA MET A 98 5.43 14.04 -0.24
C MET A 98 5.07 14.26 -1.71
N GLN A 99 3.99 13.62 -2.20
CA GLN A 99 3.50 13.80 -3.56
C GLN A 99 3.04 15.23 -3.83
N GLU A 100 2.56 15.96 -2.81
CA GLU A 100 2.15 17.37 -2.94
C GLU A 100 3.33 18.24 -3.38
N PHE A 101 4.49 18.05 -2.74
CA PHE A 101 5.72 18.80 -3.02
C PHE A 101 6.37 18.37 -4.32
N LEU A 102 6.33 17.07 -4.63
CA LEU A 102 6.87 16.55 -5.88
C LEU A 102 6.11 17.09 -7.09
N SER A 103 4.78 17.10 -7.05
CA SER A 103 3.92 17.53 -8.16
C SER A 103 4.05 19.02 -8.50
N MET A 104 4.52 19.85 -7.55
CA MET A 104 4.63 21.31 -7.72
C MET A 104 6.05 21.79 -8.07
N THR A 105 7.03 20.89 -8.17
CA THR A 105 8.45 21.24 -8.37
C THR A 105 9.05 20.47 -9.54
N GLN A 106 10.20 20.94 -10.05
CA GLN A 106 10.84 20.34 -11.23
C GLN A 106 11.95 19.34 -10.86
N ASN A 107 12.50 19.44 -9.64
CA ASN A 107 13.59 18.60 -9.17
C ASN A 107 13.58 18.48 -7.64
N VAL A 108 14.35 17.53 -7.12
CA VAL A 108 14.40 17.22 -5.69
C VAL A 108 14.93 18.37 -4.83
N ASP A 109 15.87 19.17 -5.33
CA ASP A 109 16.46 20.27 -4.57
C ASP A 109 15.41 21.36 -4.32
N GLU A 110 14.60 21.67 -5.34
CA GLU A 110 13.46 22.56 -5.22
C GLU A 110 12.37 21.98 -4.30
N MET A 111 12.01 20.70 -4.49
CA MET A 111 11.05 19.99 -3.63
C MET A 111 11.42 20.12 -2.16
N LEU A 112 12.66 19.75 -1.81
CA LEU A 112 13.17 19.79 -0.43
C LEU A 112 13.23 21.21 0.13
N LYS A 113 13.54 22.20 -0.71
CA LYS A 113 13.55 23.62 -0.33
C LYS A 113 12.13 24.12 -0.02
N VAL A 114 11.15 23.79 -0.86
CA VAL A 114 9.74 24.18 -0.64
C VAL A 114 9.18 23.51 0.61
N LEU A 115 9.42 22.21 0.78
CA LEU A 115 9.04 21.46 1.97
C LEU A 115 9.57 22.13 3.24
N GLN A 116 10.90 22.29 3.35
CA GLN A 116 11.51 22.88 4.54
C GLN A 116 11.00 24.30 4.80
N LYS A 117 10.88 25.13 3.74
CA LYS A 117 10.36 26.50 3.88
C LYS A 117 8.93 26.52 4.44
N ARG A 118 8.05 25.61 4.00
CA ARG A 118 6.67 25.52 4.49
C ARG A 118 6.62 25.07 5.95
N LEU A 119 7.38 24.04 6.32
CA LEU A 119 7.43 23.53 7.70
C LEU A 119 8.02 24.56 8.66
N ILE A 120 9.14 25.20 8.31
CA ILE A 120 9.77 26.24 9.12
C ILE A 120 8.83 27.44 9.30
N LYS A 121 8.09 27.83 8.26
CA LYS A 121 7.12 28.93 8.36
C LYS A 121 6.07 28.66 9.44
N GLU A 122 5.55 27.44 9.52
CA GLU A 122 4.58 27.07 10.57
C GLU A 122 5.23 26.96 11.95
N LEU A 123 6.47 26.48 12.05
CA LEU A 123 7.21 26.49 13.32
C LEU A 123 7.44 27.92 13.82
N LYS A 124 7.88 28.84 12.95
CA LYS A 124 8.06 30.27 13.29
C LYS A 124 6.75 30.93 13.73
N TYR A 125 5.63 30.56 13.11
CA TYR A 125 4.32 31.09 13.49
C TYR A 125 3.86 30.59 14.87
N ASN A 126 4.05 29.31 15.17
CA ASN A 126 3.59 28.70 16.43
C ASN A 126 4.59 28.88 17.58
N TYR A 127 5.86 29.10 17.29
CA TYR A 127 6.96 29.22 18.26
C TYR A 127 7.90 30.39 17.92
N PRO A 128 7.39 31.62 17.80
CA PRO A 128 8.20 32.78 17.37
C PRO A 128 9.35 33.08 18.34
N GLU A 129 9.21 32.72 19.61
CA GLU A 129 10.24 32.94 20.64
C GLU A 129 11.41 31.94 20.57
N TYR A 130 11.22 30.79 19.93
CA TYR A 130 12.21 29.70 19.91
C TYR A 130 12.83 29.45 18.52
N VAL A 131 12.24 30.01 17.46
CA VAL A 131 12.65 29.72 16.07
C VAL A 131 13.11 30.98 15.36
N ASP A 132 14.41 31.23 15.38
CA ASP A 132 15.05 32.32 14.63
C ASP A 132 15.66 31.81 13.31
N CYS A 133 16.08 30.55 13.25
CA CYS A 133 16.80 30.00 12.11
C CYS A 133 15.91 29.58 10.92
N ASP A 134 16.52 29.48 9.74
CA ASP A 134 15.91 28.90 8.52
C ASP A 134 16.37 27.44 8.27
N ASN A 135 16.68 26.71 9.35
CA ASN A 135 17.03 25.29 9.28
C ASN A 135 16.02 24.47 10.07
N LEU A 136 15.34 23.53 9.41
CA LEU A 136 14.26 22.74 10.00
C LEU A 136 14.72 21.93 11.22
N VAL A 137 15.93 21.34 11.16
CA VAL A 137 16.47 20.52 12.25
C VAL A 137 16.76 21.38 13.46
N PHE A 138 17.43 22.52 13.28
CA PHE A 138 17.73 23.44 14.38
C PHE A 138 16.45 24.02 14.99
N ALA A 139 15.47 24.44 14.17
CA ALA A 139 14.19 24.93 14.65
C ALA A 139 13.47 23.90 15.55
N MET A 140 13.41 22.63 15.13
CA MET A 140 12.79 21.57 15.94
C MET A 140 13.62 21.23 17.20
N GLN A 141 14.95 21.29 17.12
CA GLN A 141 15.84 21.10 18.27
C GLN A 141 15.65 22.20 19.31
N ASP A 142 15.57 23.46 18.88
CA ASP A 142 15.38 24.61 19.76
C ASP A 142 14.04 24.50 20.47
N ILE A 143 12.94 24.27 19.74
CA ILE A 143 11.61 24.07 20.34
C ILE A 143 11.66 22.95 21.40
N PHE A 144 12.26 21.80 21.07
CA PHE A 144 12.36 20.70 22.01
C PHE A 144 13.21 21.04 23.23
N SER A 145 14.34 21.73 23.05
CA SER A 145 15.25 22.13 24.13
C SER A 145 14.59 23.10 25.11
N TYR A 146 13.86 24.10 24.60
CA TYR A 146 13.22 25.12 25.43
C TYR A 146 11.90 24.68 26.04
N THR A 147 11.13 23.82 25.38
CA THR A 147 9.75 23.46 25.80
C THR A 147 9.60 22.02 26.29
N GLY A 148 10.56 21.14 25.99
CA GLY A 148 10.44 19.69 26.19
C GLY A 148 9.45 19.00 25.24
N GLN A 149 8.77 19.74 24.35
CA GLN A 149 7.74 19.20 23.46
C GLN A 149 8.37 18.44 22.29
N SER A 150 8.05 17.14 22.21
CA SER A 150 8.51 16.30 21.11
C SER A 150 7.57 16.36 19.90
N PHE A 151 8.10 15.88 18.78
CA PHE A 151 7.43 15.80 17.50
C PHE A 151 7.11 14.36 17.13
N ILE A 152 5.95 14.20 16.52
CA ILE A 152 5.56 13.02 15.75
C ILE A 152 5.57 13.42 14.28
N VAL A 153 6.24 12.64 13.44
CA VAL A 153 6.37 12.94 12.01
C VAL A 153 5.69 11.82 11.21
N LEU A 154 4.60 12.16 10.54
CA LEU A 154 3.81 11.29 9.68
C LEU A 154 4.09 11.67 8.22
N ILE A 155 4.66 10.74 7.44
CA ILE A 155 5.00 10.96 6.03
C ILE A 155 4.19 10.00 5.16
N ASP A 156 3.22 10.53 4.44
CA ASP A 156 2.48 9.80 3.41
C ASP A 156 3.18 9.93 2.05
N GLU A 157 3.00 8.92 1.21
CA GLU A 157 3.62 8.79 -0.11
C GLU A 157 5.15 9.00 -0.10
N TRP A 158 5.84 8.52 0.94
CA TRP A 158 7.29 8.76 1.12
C TRP A 158 8.12 8.25 -0.07
N ASP A 159 7.65 7.19 -0.74
CA ASP A 159 8.30 6.52 -1.86
C ASP A 159 8.01 7.18 -3.23
N CYS A 160 7.23 8.28 -3.27
CA CYS A 160 6.84 8.93 -4.53
C CYS A 160 8.04 9.28 -5.42
N LEU A 161 9.15 9.75 -4.82
CA LEU A 161 10.35 10.10 -5.56
C LEU A 161 10.94 8.89 -6.30
N PHE A 162 10.92 7.70 -5.70
CA PHE A 162 11.44 6.47 -6.33
C PHE A 162 10.55 5.98 -7.47
N ARG A 163 9.29 6.40 -7.49
CA ARG A 163 8.34 6.05 -8.56
C ARG A 163 8.39 7.02 -9.74
N GLU A 164 8.60 8.31 -9.49
CA GLU A 164 8.65 9.33 -10.54
C GLU A 164 10.08 9.50 -11.10
N TYR A 165 11.09 9.58 -10.23
CA TYR A 165 12.50 9.79 -10.59
C TYR A 165 13.27 8.47 -10.62
N LYS A 166 12.72 7.47 -11.35
CA LYS A 166 13.21 6.08 -11.31
C LYS A 166 14.69 5.91 -11.69
N GLN A 167 15.19 6.77 -12.57
CA GLN A 167 16.55 6.71 -13.13
C GLN A 167 17.50 7.76 -12.53
N ASP A 168 17.01 8.64 -11.65
CA ASP A 168 17.82 9.71 -11.04
C ASP A 168 18.28 9.29 -9.65
N GLU A 169 19.34 8.49 -9.61
CA GLU A 169 19.93 8.00 -8.35
C GLU A 169 20.47 9.14 -7.46
N GLU A 170 20.94 10.24 -8.06
CA GLU A 170 21.43 11.39 -7.32
C GLU A 170 20.28 12.06 -6.56
N ALA A 171 19.14 12.27 -7.23
CA ALA A 171 17.96 12.83 -6.60
C ALA A 171 17.44 11.94 -5.46
N GLN A 172 17.37 10.62 -5.70
CA GLN A 172 16.99 9.64 -4.67
C GLN A 172 17.93 9.71 -3.46
N ARG A 173 19.25 9.79 -3.68
CA ARG A 173 20.24 9.88 -2.60
C ARG A 173 20.07 11.16 -1.79
N LYS A 174 19.90 12.32 -2.44
CA LYS A 174 19.66 13.61 -1.77
C LYS A 174 18.43 13.57 -0.86
N TYR A 175 17.34 12.99 -1.33
CA TYR A 175 16.12 12.83 -0.55
C TYR A 175 16.30 11.91 0.67
N LEU A 176 16.98 10.77 0.47
CA LEU A 176 17.31 9.86 1.58
C LEU A 176 18.24 10.51 2.61
N ASP A 177 19.23 11.28 2.16
CA ASP A 177 20.13 12.05 3.03
C ASP A 177 19.35 13.09 3.84
N PHE A 178 18.40 13.80 3.22
CA PHE A 178 17.50 14.71 3.93
C PHE A 178 16.72 13.99 5.04
N LEU A 179 16.06 12.86 4.74
CA LEU A 179 15.31 12.10 5.75
C LEU A 179 16.21 11.60 6.90
N ARG A 180 17.44 11.16 6.59
CA ARG A 180 18.44 10.80 7.62
C ARG A 180 18.79 11.98 8.51
N VAL A 181 19.16 13.11 7.92
CA VAL A 181 19.54 14.33 8.66
C VAL A 181 18.39 14.85 9.51
N TRP A 182 17.15 14.74 9.01
CA TRP A 182 15.96 15.25 9.68
C TRP A 182 15.47 14.35 10.83
N LEU A 183 15.55 13.02 10.70
CA LEU A 183 14.87 12.10 11.62
C LEU A 183 15.80 11.24 12.47
N LYS A 184 16.96 10.82 11.95
CA LYS A 184 17.81 9.81 12.59
C LYS A 184 18.47 10.32 13.87
N ASP A 185 18.38 9.52 14.93
CA ASP A 185 19.03 9.77 16.23
C ASP A 185 18.67 11.12 16.88
N LYS A 186 17.47 11.63 16.57
CA LYS A 186 16.99 12.92 17.09
C LYS A 186 16.19 12.73 18.38
N GLY A 187 16.58 13.47 19.41
CA GLY A 187 15.91 13.49 20.73
C GLY A 187 14.51 14.09 20.67
N TYR A 188 14.27 15.03 19.75
CA TYR A 188 12.96 15.67 19.57
C TYR A 188 11.93 14.75 18.91
N ILE A 189 12.31 13.63 18.28
CA ILE A 189 11.37 12.70 17.64
C ILE A 189 10.80 11.73 18.68
N ALA A 190 9.50 11.80 18.93
CA ALA A 190 8.76 10.81 19.72
C ALA A 190 8.37 9.59 18.87
N LEU A 191 7.95 9.80 17.63
CA LEU A 191 7.56 8.78 16.65
C LEU A 191 7.80 9.32 15.24
N ALA A 192 8.28 8.49 14.32
CA ALA A 192 8.26 8.75 12.89
C ALA A 192 7.55 7.59 12.20
N TYR A 193 6.45 7.87 11.52
CA TYR A 193 5.65 6.89 10.80
C TYR A 193 5.63 7.29 9.32
N MET A 194 6.07 6.40 8.45
CA MET A 194 6.01 6.61 7.00
C MET A 194 5.15 5.55 6.35
N THR A 195 4.44 5.93 5.29
CA THR A 195 3.68 4.97 4.48
C THR A 195 3.83 5.27 3.00
N GLY A 196 3.81 4.20 2.20
CA GLY A 196 4.11 4.23 0.78
C GLY A 196 3.72 2.92 0.12
N ILE A 197 4.01 2.76 -1.17
CA ILE A 197 3.76 1.51 -1.88
C ILE A 197 4.96 0.56 -1.74
N LEU A 198 6.16 1.07 -2.02
CA LEU A 198 7.39 0.28 -2.00
C LEU A 198 8.01 0.20 -0.60
N PRO A 199 8.66 -0.91 -0.24
CA PRO A 199 9.57 -0.96 0.90
C PRO A 199 10.76 -0.02 0.71
N ILE A 200 11.59 0.14 1.74
CA ILE A 200 12.72 1.08 1.69
C ILE A 200 13.77 0.57 0.70
N LYS A 201 14.17 1.44 -0.23
CA LYS A 201 15.22 1.18 -1.23
C LYS A 201 16.44 0.52 -0.60
N LYS A 202 16.93 -0.57 -1.22
CA LYS A 202 18.19 -1.22 -0.83
C LYS A 202 19.33 -0.78 -1.73
N TYR A 203 20.49 -0.52 -1.12
CA TYR A 203 21.77 -0.40 -1.83
C TYR A 203 22.64 -1.59 -1.43
N GLY A 204 22.77 -2.56 -2.34
CA GLY A 204 23.28 -3.89 -1.99
C GLY A 204 22.32 -4.61 -1.04
N THR A 205 22.84 -5.14 0.08
CA THR A 205 22.04 -5.88 1.08
C THR A 205 21.42 -4.98 2.16
N HIS A 206 21.70 -3.67 2.16
CA HIS A 206 21.30 -2.77 3.24
C HIS A 206 20.19 -1.78 2.81
N SER A 207 19.14 -1.66 3.63
CA SER A 207 18.12 -0.62 3.47
C SER A 207 18.72 0.76 3.67
N ALA A 208 18.36 1.70 2.78
CA ALA A 208 18.90 3.06 2.80
C ALA A 208 18.56 3.83 4.08
N LEU A 209 17.42 3.52 4.73
CA LEU A 209 17.00 4.11 5.99
C LEU A 209 16.90 3.04 7.08
N ASN A 210 18.04 2.44 7.43
CA ASN A 210 18.14 1.33 8.38
C ASN A 210 17.66 1.61 9.81
N MET A 211 17.28 2.85 10.15
CA MET A 211 16.65 3.16 11.42
C MET A 211 15.17 2.78 11.46
N PHE A 212 14.52 2.61 10.31
CA PHE A 212 13.11 2.25 10.23
C PHE A 212 12.90 0.75 10.34
N MET A 213 11.92 0.36 11.15
CA MET A 213 11.31 -0.97 11.10
C MET A 213 10.37 -1.01 9.89
N GLU A 214 10.65 -1.89 8.94
CA GLU A 214 9.89 -2.03 7.70
C GLU A 214 8.80 -3.10 7.85
N TYR A 215 7.57 -2.74 7.50
CA TYR A 215 6.44 -3.65 7.37
C TYR A 215 5.95 -3.58 5.92
N SER A 216 5.85 -4.73 5.24
CA SER A 216 5.48 -4.77 3.82
C SER A 216 4.61 -5.98 3.49
N MET A 217 4.08 -6.05 2.27
CA MET A 217 3.25 -7.17 1.80
C MET A 217 3.95 -8.54 1.87
N THR A 218 5.28 -8.59 1.83
CA THR A 218 6.07 -9.84 1.94
C THR A 218 6.53 -10.13 3.37
N ASN A 219 6.53 -9.11 4.25
CA ASN A 219 6.89 -9.24 5.66
C ASN A 219 6.10 -8.21 6.49
N PRO A 220 4.84 -8.51 6.85
CA PRO A 220 3.94 -7.55 7.48
C PRO A 220 4.06 -7.53 9.01
N GLY A 221 4.75 -8.50 9.61
CA GLY A 221 4.98 -8.58 11.07
C GLY A 221 3.69 -8.47 11.89
N ASN A 222 3.77 -7.78 13.03
CA ASN A 222 2.62 -7.52 13.90
C ASN A 222 1.66 -6.42 13.37
N MET A 223 1.86 -5.95 12.14
CA MET A 223 1.03 -4.94 11.51
C MET A 223 0.05 -5.52 10.49
N ALA A 224 0.11 -6.82 10.19
CA ALA A 224 -0.66 -7.50 9.14
C ALA A 224 -2.16 -7.14 9.13
N GLU A 225 -2.80 -7.13 10.29
CA GLU A 225 -4.23 -6.83 10.46
C GLU A 225 -4.64 -5.41 10.00
N TYR A 226 -3.71 -4.47 10.03
CA TYR A 226 -3.97 -3.07 9.70
C TYR A 226 -3.69 -2.76 8.22
N PHE A 227 -3.26 -3.74 7.42
CA PHE A 227 -2.94 -3.51 6.00
C PHE A 227 -4.20 -3.27 5.17
N GLY A 228 -5.34 -3.86 5.52
CA GLY A 228 -6.62 -3.69 4.84
C GLY A 228 -7.77 -4.18 5.72
N PHE A 229 -8.86 -4.63 5.11
CA PHE A 229 -9.96 -5.24 5.87
C PHE A 229 -9.70 -6.72 6.13
N THR A 230 -10.00 -7.19 7.33
CA THR A 230 -9.92 -8.61 7.70
C THR A 230 -11.15 -9.36 7.20
N GLU A 231 -11.06 -10.69 7.11
CA GLU A 231 -12.18 -11.53 6.73
C GLU A 231 -13.42 -11.30 7.61
N LYS A 232 -13.25 -11.18 8.93
CA LYS A 232 -14.36 -10.94 9.87
C LYS A 232 -15.02 -9.58 9.64
N GLU A 233 -14.24 -8.53 9.39
CA GLU A 233 -14.76 -7.19 9.08
C GLU A 233 -15.57 -7.22 7.78
N VAL A 234 -15.08 -7.91 6.75
CA VAL A 234 -15.79 -8.04 5.47
C VAL A 234 -17.06 -8.87 5.60
N GLU A 235 -17.05 -9.93 6.40
CA GLU A 235 -18.24 -10.74 6.69
C GLU A 235 -19.34 -9.92 7.37
N ASN A 236 -18.97 -9.09 8.35
CA ASN A 236 -19.91 -8.17 9.01
C ASN A 236 -20.52 -7.18 8.01
N LEU A 237 -19.70 -6.57 7.15
CA LEU A 237 -20.19 -5.66 6.10
C LEU A 237 -21.12 -6.38 5.11
N CYS A 238 -20.82 -7.62 4.73
CA CYS A 238 -21.70 -8.40 3.87
C CYS A 238 -23.08 -8.64 4.51
N ILE A 239 -23.11 -8.94 5.82
CA ILE A 239 -24.36 -9.12 6.57
C ILE A 239 -25.16 -7.82 6.62
N GLU A 240 -24.50 -6.71 6.95
CA GLU A 240 -25.10 -5.38 7.08
C GLU A 240 -25.72 -4.89 5.76
N TYR A 241 -25.00 -5.04 4.65
CA TYR A 241 -25.43 -4.57 3.32
C TYR A 241 -26.16 -5.63 2.49
N GLY A 242 -26.43 -6.82 3.06
CA GLY A 242 -27.15 -7.91 2.38
C GLY A 242 -26.43 -8.47 1.15
N MET A 243 -25.09 -8.51 1.17
CA MET A 243 -24.24 -9.00 0.09
C MET A 243 -23.76 -10.44 0.34
N SER A 244 -23.51 -11.20 -0.74
CA SER A 244 -23.03 -12.58 -0.63
C SER A 244 -21.58 -12.65 -0.14
N ILE A 245 -21.35 -13.25 1.03
CA ILE A 245 -20.00 -13.47 1.58
C ILE A 245 -19.14 -14.30 0.62
N GLU A 246 -19.70 -15.36 0.03
CA GLU A 246 -18.98 -16.25 -0.89
C GLU A 246 -18.53 -15.52 -2.15
N GLU A 247 -19.39 -14.67 -2.72
CA GLU A 247 -19.07 -13.91 -3.91
C GLU A 247 -18.09 -12.78 -3.59
N THR A 248 -18.24 -12.09 -2.45
CA THR A 248 -17.26 -11.11 -1.95
C THR A 248 -15.88 -11.75 -1.77
N LYS A 249 -15.82 -12.96 -1.20
CA LYS A 249 -14.57 -13.74 -1.06
C LYS A 249 -13.95 -14.02 -2.43
N ALA A 250 -14.72 -14.50 -3.40
CA ALA A 250 -14.21 -14.78 -4.74
C ALA A 250 -13.67 -13.52 -5.45
N TRP A 251 -14.31 -12.37 -5.25
CA TRP A 251 -13.93 -11.12 -5.91
C TRP A 251 -12.75 -10.41 -5.26
N TYR A 252 -12.69 -10.37 -3.93
CA TYR A 252 -11.81 -9.45 -3.20
C TYR A 252 -10.89 -10.10 -2.15
N ASN A 253 -11.14 -11.34 -1.72
CA ASN A 253 -10.23 -12.06 -0.82
C ASN A 253 -9.03 -12.59 -1.59
N GLY A 254 -7.83 -12.49 -1.03
CA GLY A 254 -6.70 -13.21 -1.58
C GLY A 254 -5.34 -12.83 -1.05
N TYR A 255 -5.23 -11.75 -0.28
CA TYR A 255 -3.96 -11.32 0.30
C TYR A 255 -3.75 -12.01 1.64
N GLY A 256 -3.00 -13.11 1.65
CA GLY A 256 -2.61 -13.80 2.87
C GLY A 256 -1.38 -13.14 3.49
N LEU A 257 -1.52 -12.59 4.70
CA LEU A 257 -0.44 -11.93 5.43
C LEU A 257 -0.15 -12.69 6.73
N TYR A 258 1.04 -13.30 6.81
CA TYR A 258 1.48 -14.02 8.01
C TYR A 258 2.01 -13.05 9.07
N SER A 259 1.51 -13.19 10.29
CA SER A 259 2.02 -12.54 11.48
C SER A 259 2.54 -13.60 12.44
N HIS A 260 3.85 -13.62 12.62
CA HIS A 260 4.50 -14.50 13.59
C HIS A 260 4.45 -13.84 14.97
N ASN A 261 3.71 -14.43 15.91
CA ASN A 261 3.71 -13.98 17.30
C ASN A 261 4.38 -15.04 18.20
N LYS A 262 4.63 -14.72 19.48
CA LYS A 262 5.35 -15.65 20.39
C LYS A 262 4.60 -16.96 20.68
N GLN A 263 3.30 -17.00 20.42
CA GLN A 263 2.38 -18.07 20.81
C GLN A 263 1.92 -18.89 19.59
N GLU A 264 1.72 -18.25 18.45
CA GLU A 264 1.23 -18.86 17.21
C GLU A 264 1.55 -18.00 15.98
N ASP A 265 1.50 -18.65 14.81
CA ASP A 265 1.50 -17.97 13.51
C ASP A 265 0.06 -17.70 13.10
N ILE A 266 -0.27 -16.42 12.88
CA ILE A 266 -1.61 -15.99 12.45
C ILE A 266 -1.55 -15.63 10.98
N LEU A 267 -2.39 -16.28 10.17
CA LEU A 267 -2.62 -15.90 8.78
C LEU A 267 -3.83 -14.97 8.69
N TYR A 268 -3.59 -13.70 8.36
CA TYR A 268 -4.65 -12.76 8.08
C TYR A 268 -5.04 -12.82 6.60
N SER A 269 -6.31 -13.07 6.32
CA SER A 269 -6.92 -12.85 5.01
C SER A 269 -7.32 -11.38 4.88
N ILE A 270 -6.56 -10.64 4.10
CA ILE A 270 -6.73 -9.21 3.88
C ILE A 270 -7.43 -8.92 2.55
N TYR A 271 -8.33 -7.94 2.59
CA TYR A 271 -9.11 -7.45 1.46
C TYR A 271 -8.75 -6.01 1.15
N ASN A 272 -8.87 -5.63 -0.12
CA ASN A 272 -8.75 -4.22 -0.51
C ASN A 272 -9.95 -3.42 0.03
N PRO A 273 -9.74 -2.43 0.92
CA PRO A 273 -10.83 -1.64 1.51
C PRO A 273 -11.70 -0.94 0.47
N LYS A 274 -11.09 -0.31 -0.55
CA LYS A 274 -11.84 0.44 -1.57
C LYS A 274 -12.75 -0.49 -2.38
N SER A 275 -12.26 -1.65 -2.79
CA SER A 275 -13.06 -2.59 -3.57
C SER A 275 -14.24 -3.13 -2.77
N VAL A 276 -14.03 -3.48 -1.50
CA VAL A 276 -15.12 -3.93 -0.62
C VAL A 276 -16.15 -2.82 -0.42
N VAL A 277 -15.72 -1.61 -0.05
CA VAL A 277 -16.62 -0.46 0.17
C VAL A 277 -17.46 -0.17 -1.08
N GLU A 278 -16.85 -0.09 -2.26
CA GLU A 278 -17.59 0.17 -3.50
C GLU A 278 -18.58 -0.95 -3.84
N ALA A 279 -18.24 -2.21 -3.56
CA ALA A 279 -19.14 -3.32 -3.81
C ALA A 279 -20.37 -3.28 -2.89
N MET A 280 -20.17 -2.97 -1.60
CA MET A 280 -21.26 -2.84 -0.63
C MET A 280 -22.19 -1.67 -1.00
N LEU A 281 -21.62 -0.47 -1.20
CA LEU A 281 -22.40 0.74 -1.50
C LEU A 281 -23.16 0.65 -2.82
N ARG A 282 -22.61 -0.04 -3.83
CA ARG A 282 -23.25 -0.21 -5.14
C ARG A 282 -24.14 -1.44 -5.24
N HIS A 283 -24.15 -2.30 -4.22
CA HIS A 283 -24.75 -3.64 -4.24
C HIS A 283 -24.38 -4.44 -5.50
N ARG A 284 -23.11 -4.36 -5.91
CA ARG A 284 -22.63 -4.96 -7.15
C ARG A 284 -21.16 -5.35 -7.05
N PHE A 285 -20.84 -6.53 -7.53
CA PHE A 285 -19.44 -6.95 -7.70
C PHE A 285 -18.86 -6.43 -9.02
N GLY A 286 -17.60 -6.03 -8.98
CA GLY A 286 -16.89 -5.47 -10.13
C GLY A 286 -15.47 -5.03 -9.82
N ASN A 287 -14.81 -4.46 -10.84
CA ASN A 287 -13.47 -3.90 -10.72
C ASN A 287 -13.56 -2.46 -10.20
N TYR A 288 -13.14 -2.28 -8.95
CA TYR A 288 -13.15 -1.04 -8.18
C TYR A 288 -11.75 -0.60 -7.71
N TRP A 289 -10.77 -1.51 -7.72
CA TRP A 289 -9.44 -1.24 -7.21
C TRP A 289 -8.74 -0.10 -7.96
N ASN A 290 -8.83 -0.05 -9.30
CA ASN A 290 -8.39 1.06 -10.15
C ASN A 290 -8.87 0.87 -11.60
N GLN A 291 -9.49 1.89 -12.22
CA GLN A 291 -10.09 1.77 -13.57
C GLN A 291 -9.23 2.31 -14.73
N THR A 292 -8.11 3.01 -14.48
CA THR A 292 -7.38 3.71 -15.57
C THR A 292 -5.85 3.67 -15.56
N GLU A 293 -5.17 3.55 -14.40
CA GLU A 293 -3.69 3.58 -14.35
C GLU A 293 -3.03 2.19 -14.19
N THR A 294 -3.80 1.17 -13.85
CA THR A 294 -3.26 -0.11 -13.35
C THR A 294 -2.78 -1.04 -14.46
N TYR A 295 -3.62 -1.36 -15.44
CA TYR A 295 -3.22 -2.33 -16.46
C TYR A 295 -2.12 -1.81 -17.39
N GLU A 296 -2.03 -0.49 -17.66
CA GLU A 296 -0.94 0.08 -18.46
C GLU A 296 0.40 0.00 -17.72
N ALA A 297 0.41 0.28 -16.42
CA ALA A 297 1.58 0.08 -15.57
C ALA A 297 1.97 -1.40 -15.47
N LEU A 298 0.99 -2.28 -15.26
CA LEU A 298 1.17 -3.74 -15.22
C LEU A 298 1.77 -4.26 -16.53
N LYS A 299 1.29 -3.75 -17.67
CA LYS A 299 1.73 -4.13 -19.00
C LYS A 299 3.22 -3.91 -19.22
N ILE A 300 3.76 -2.79 -18.74
CA ILE A 300 5.20 -2.48 -18.85
C ILE A 300 6.05 -3.60 -18.22
N TYR A 301 5.69 -4.05 -17.02
CA TYR A 301 6.43 -5.09 -16.30
C TYR A 301 6.27 -6.47 -16.93
N ILE A 302 5.04 -6.82 -17.32
CA ILE A 302 4.75 -8.11 -17.97
C ILE A 302 5.49 -8.22 -19.32
N GLN A 303 5.61 -7.12 -20.08
CA GLN A 303 6.26 -7.11 -21.38
C GLN A 303 7.78 -7.34 -21.33
N MET A 304 8.42 -7.06 -20.18
CA MET A 304 9.85 -7.34 -20.01
C MET A 304 10.18 -8.82 -20.21
N ASN A 305 9.24 -9.72 -19.88
CA ASN A 305 9.32 -11.17 -20.07
C ASN A 305 10.68 -11.83 -19.72
N MET A 306 11.31 -11.37 -18.64
CA MET A 306 12.55 -11.97 -18.16
C MET A 306 12.28 -13.39 -17.65
N ASP A 307 13.18 -14.33 -17.93
CA ASP A 307 13.18 -15.70 -17.41
C ASP A 307 11.81 -16.42 -17.44
N GLY A 308 11.06 -16.27 -18.53
CA GLY A 308 9.74 -16.92 -18.68
C GLY A 308 8.66 -16.32 -17.76
N LEU A 309 8.71 -15.02 -17.48
CA LEU A 309 7.67 -14.30 -16.72
C LEU A 309 6.27 -14.52 -17.26
N LYS A 310 6.11 -14.54 -18.59
CA LYS A 310 4.80 -14.79 -19.20
C LYS A 310 4.26 -16.17 -18.86
N ASP A 311 5.10 -17.22 -18.92
CA ASP A 311 4.69 -18.58 -18.58
C ASP A 311 4.23 -18.69 -17.12
N ALA A 312 4.95 -18.04 -16.20
CA ALA A 312 4.58 -17.96 -14.80
C ALA A 312 3.23 -17.24 -14.59
N ILE A 313 2.99 -16.14 -15.31
CA ILE A 313 1.71 -15.42 -15.24
C ILE A 313 0.56 -16.28 -15.76
N ILE A 314 0.75 -16.98 -16.87
CA ILE A 314 -0.27 -17.89 -17.42
C ILE A 314 -0.57 -19.02 -16.42
N GLU A 315 0.47 -19.57 -15.79
CA GLU A 315 0.31 -20.57 -14.73
C GLU A 315 -0.49 -20.03 -13.54
N MET A 316 -0.22 -18.80 -13.08
CA MET A 316 -0.97 -18.16 -12.00
C MET A 316 -2.41 -17.81 -12.39
N LEU A 317 -2.66 -17.41 -13.64
CA LEU A 317 -4.02 -17.21 -14.18
C LEU A 317 -4.83 -18.50 -14.19
N ALA A 318 -4.16 -19.65 -14.28
CA ALA A 318 -4.81 -20.94 -14.12
C ALA A 318 -5.15 -21.27 -12.65
N GLY A 319 -4.73 -20.45 -11.68
CA GLY A 319 -4.93 -20.67 -10.26
C GLY A 319 -3.81 -21.45 -9.57
N ASN A 320 -2.67 -21.67 -10.22
CA ASN A 320 -1.49 -22.25 -9.58
C ASN A 320 -0.66 -21.16 -8.89
N SER A 321 0.31 -21.57 -8.06
CA SER A 321 1.29 -20.65 -7.46
C SER A 321 2.68 -20.90 -8.03
N VAL A 322 3.47 -19.85 -8.19
CA VAL A 322 4.85 -19.92 -8.71
C VAL A 322 5.83 -19.57 -7.61
N ARG A 323 6.83 -20.42 -7.37
CA ARG A 323 7.89 -20.13 -6.40
C ARG A 323 8.80 -19.01 -6.87
N ILE A 324 9.19 -18.14 -5.95
CA ILE A 324 10.06 -16.99 -6.21
C ILE A 324 11.06 -16.77 -5.06
N ASN A 325 12.20 -16.18 -5.38
CA ASN A 325 13.13 -15.64 -4.40
C ASN A 325 12.97 -14.11 -4.27
N ILE A 326 12.45 -13.65 -3.13
CA ILE A 326 12.26 -12.22 -2.86
C ILE A 326 13.56 -11.49 -2.43
N GLY A 327 14.63 -12.23 -2.13
CA GLY A 327 15.86 -11.69 -1.55
C GLY A 327 16.69 -10.84 -2.51
N THR A 328 16.53 -11.03 -3.82
CA THR A 328 17.23 -10.29 -4.88
C THR A 328 16.61 -8.93 -5.19
N PHE A 329 15.38 -8.68 -4.72
CA PHE A 329 14.64 -7.46 -5.02
C PHE A 329 15.25 -6.25 -4.30
N HIS A 330 15.57 -5.21 -5.09
CA HIS A 330 16.24 -3.99 -4.64
C HIS A 330 15.28 -2.92 -4.07
N ASN A 331 13.98 -3.24 -3.95
CA ASN A 331 12.94 -2.31 -3.50
C ASN A 331 12.82 -1.08 -4.42
N ASP A 332 12.84 -1.29 -5.74
CA ASP A 332 12.62 -0.24 -6.74
C ASP A 332 11.77 -0.71 -7.94
N MET A 333 11.64 0.14 -8.95
CA MET A 333 10.82 -0.12 -10.15
C MET A 333 11.64 -0.38 -11.42
N THR A 334 12.96 -0.50 -11.33
CA THR A 334 13.86 -0.45 -12.51
C THR A 334 15.00 -1.44 -12.47
N THR A 335 15.50 -1.82 -11.30
CA THR A 335 16.65 -2.72 -11.14
C THR A 335 16.15 -4.15 -11.00
N PHE A 336 15.91 -4.80 -12.14
CA PHE A 336 15.49 -6.20 -12.22
C PHE A 336 16.62 -7.05 -12.78
N ALA A 337 17.03 -8.09 -12.04
CA ALA A 337 17.99 -9.08 -12.50
C ALA A 337 17.29 -10.35 -13.00
N THR A 338 16.15 -10.70 -12.40
CA THR A 338 15.40 -11.91 -12.71
C THR A 338 13.89 -11.65 -12.77
N ARG A 339 13.14 -12.64 -13.27
CA ARG A 339 11.67 -12.66 -13.14
C ARG A 339 11.18 -12.45 -11.70
N ASP A 340 11.89 -13.00 -10.72
CA ASP A 340 11.46 -12.99 -9.32
C ASP A 340 11.45 -11.57 -8.74
N ASP A 341 12.34 -10.69 -9.21
CA ASP A 341 12.33 -9.27 -8.83
C ASP A 341 11.06 -8.57 -9.32
N ILE A 342 10.62 -8.88 -10.55
CA ILE A 342 9.39 -8.35 -11.13
C ILE A 342 8.18 -8.89 -10.37
N LEU A 343 8.14 -10.20 -10.09
CA LEU A 343 7.05 -10.81 -9.31
C LEU A 343 7.00 -10.25 -7.89
N THR A 344 8.14 -9.99 -7.26
CA THR A 344 8.21 -9.35 -5.93
C THR A 344 7.68 -7.92 -5.98
N LEU A 345 8.03 -7.13 -7.00
CA LEU A 345 7.43 -5.81 -7.21
C LEU A 345 5.90 -5.91 -7.35
N LEU A 346 5.39 -6.87 -8.13
CA LEU A 346 3.96 -7.07 -8.33
C LEU A 346 3.22 -7.43 -7.03
N VAL A 347 3.89 -8.08 -6.06
CA VAL A 347 3.35 -8.27 -4.70
C VAL A 347 3.16 -6.93 -3.99
N HIS A 348 4.17 -6.06 -3.99
CA HIS A 348 4.10 -4.74 -3.35
C HIS A 348 3.10 -3.79 -4.03
N LEU A 349 2.92 -3.93 -5.35
CA LEU A 349 1.88 -3.23 -6.11
C LEU A 349 0.47 -3.78 -5.88
N GLY A 350 0.33 -4.95 -5.25
CA GLY A 350 -0.95 -5.60 -4.95
C GLY A 350 -1.50 -6.48 -6.07
N TYR A 351 -0.74 -6.73 -7.15
CA TYR A 351 -1.16 -7.63 -8.23
C TYR A 351 -0.96 -9.11 -7.90
N LEU A 352 -0.09 -9.40 -6.92
CA LEU A 352 0.15 -10.74 -6.42
C LEU A 352 0.05 -10.76 -4.89
N THR A 353 -0.28 -11.93 -4.34
CA THR A 353 -0.07 -12.24 -2.92
C THR A 353 1.15 -13.16 -2.79
N TYR A 354 1.85 -13.08 -1.66
CA TYR A 354 3.01 -13.92 -1.34
C TYR A 354 2.68 -14.85 -0.17
N ASP A 355 2.95 -16.14 -0.34
CA ASP A 355 2.84 -17.18 0.68
C ASP A 355 4.26 -17.47 1.21
N VAL A 356 4.57 -16.98 2.41
CA VAL A 356 5.92 -17.06 3.01
C VAL A 356 6.36 -18.51 3.24
N GLU A 357 5.43 -19.38 3.65
CA GLU A 357 5.70 -20.80 3.94
C GLU A 357 6.08 -21.58 2.68
N LYS A 358 5.48 -21.22 1.54
CA LYS A 358 5.73 -21.89 0.25
C LYS A 358 6.77 -21.18 -0.60
N GLU A 359 7.17 -19.98 -0.19
CA GLU A 359 7.96 -19.02 -0.96
C GLU A 359 7.40 -18.84 -2.37
N SER A 360 6.07 -18.66 -2.47
CA SER A 360 5.38 -18.62 -3.77
C SER A 360 4.40 -17.46 -3.88
N VAL A 361 4.15 -17.05 -5.12
CA VAL A 361 3.17 -16.02 -5.46
C VAL A 361 2.01 -16.60 -6.25
N ARG A 362 0.85 -15.96 -6.11
CA ARG A 362 -0.33 -16.23 -6.93
C ARG A 362 -1.12 -14.94 -7.16
N ILE A 363 -2.00 -14.96 -8.15
CA ILE A 363 -3.01 -13.91 -8.34
C ILE A 363 -4.04 -14.03 -7.20
N PRO A 364 -4.31 -12.96 -6.44
CA PRO A 364 -5.05 -13.06 -5.18
C PRO A 364 -6.52 -13.38 -5.40
N ASN A 365 -7.17 -12.71 -6.35
CA ASN A 365 -8.63 -12.71 -6.47
C ASN A 365 -9.09 -12.47 -7.92
N LYS A 366 -10.41 -12.57 -8.14
CA LYS A 366 -11.02 -12.39 -9.46
C LYS A 366 -10.86 -10.98 -10.02
N GLU A 367 -10.92 -9.95 -9.18
CA GLU A 367 -10.72 -8.56 -9.60
C GLU A 367 -9.34 -8.37 -10.24
N VAL A 368 -8.30 -8.82 -9.57
CA VAL A 368 -6.92 -8.72 -10.06
C VAL A 368 -6.69 -9.63 -11.26
N ALA A 369 -7.26 -10.84 -11.29
CA ALA A 369 -7.19 -11.72 -12.46
C ALA A 369 -7.74 -11.05 -13.72
N GLN A 370 -8.84 -10.28 -13.60
CA GLN A 370 -9.40 -9.54 -14.72
C GLN A 370 -8.44 -8.46 -15.24
N GLU A 371 -7.69 -7.79 -14.36
CA GLU A 371 -6.68 -6.81 -14.75
C GLU A 371 -5.53 -7.45 -15.55
N TYR A 372 -5.09 -8.65 -15.17
CA TYR A 372 -4.12 -9.42 -15.96
C TYR A 372 -4.67 -9.78 -17.34
N ILE A 373 -5.93 -10.25 -17.41
CA ILE A 373 -6.59 -10.59 -18.68
C ILE A 373 -6.66 -9.35 -19.59
N ASN A 374 -7.06 -8.20 -19.04
CA ASN A 374 -7.14 -6.93 -19.77
C ASN A 374 -5.75 -6.46 -20.25
N ALA A 375 -4.72 -6.59 -19.41
CA ALA A 375 -3.36 -6.25 -19.79
C ALA A 375 -2.87 -7.13 -20.95
N ILE A 376 -3.11 -8.44 -20.89
CA ILE A 376 -2.70 -9.42 -21.90
C ILE A 376 -3.47 -9.26 -23.21
N SER A 377 -4.79 -9.01 -23.16
CA SER A 377 -5.64 -8.92 -24.36
C SER A 377 -5.26 -7.76 -25.28
N THR A 378 -4.62 -6.71 -24.74
CA THR A 378 -4.15 -5.56 -25.51
C THR A 378 -2.69 -5.68 -26.00
N MET A 379 -2.03 -6.81 -25.74
CA MET A 379 -0.68 -7.09 -26.21
C MET A 379 -0.70 -7.96 -27.48
N ASP A 380 0.32 -7.84 -28.33
CA ASP A 380 0.50 -8.73 -29.49
C ASP A 380 1.02 -10.10 -29.02
N TRP A 381 0.13 -10.87 -28.39
CA TRP A 381 0.40 -12.14 -27.69
C TRP A 381 -0.22 -13.32 -28.46
N LYS A 382 -0.02 -13.36 -29.78
CA LYS A 382 -0.49 -14.47 -30.62
C LYS A 382 -0.01 -15.84 -30.12
N GLU A 383 1.20 -15.91 -29.58
CA GLU A 383 1.77 -17.13 -29.00
C GLU A 383 1.08 -17.57 -27.69
N VAL A 384 0.56 -16.65 -26.87
CA VAL A 384 -0.04 -17.00 -25.57
C VAL A 384 -1.46 -17.55 -25.72
N ILE A 385 -2.24 -17.06 -26.69
CA ILE A 385 -3.52 -17.72 -27.03
C ILE A 385 -3.26 -19.16 -27.51
N SER A 386 -2.17 -19.39 -28.26
CA SER A 386 -1.75 -20.74 -28.64
C SER A 386 -1.38 -21.59 -27.43
N GLN A 387 -0.58 -21.06 -26.50
CA GLN A 387 -0.19 -21.77 -25.28
C GLN A 387 -1.37 -22.04 -24.33
N ILE A 388 -2.36 -21.15 -24.27
CA ILE A 388 -3.59 -21.35 -23.49
C ILE A 388 -4.39 -22.55 -24.02
N LYS A 389 -4.39 -22.74 -25.35
CA LYS A 389 -4.97 -23.91 -26.01
C LYS A 389 -4.14 -25.17 -25.78
N ASP A 390 -2.82 -25.09 -25.96
CA ASP A 390 -1.91 -26.24 -25.82
C ASP A 390 -1.92 -26.82 -24.40
N LYS A 391 -2.06 -25.97 -23.38
CA LYS A 391 -2.16 -26.38 -21.97
C LYS A 391 -3.59 -26.77 -21.53
N LYS A 392 -4.56 -26.82 -22.45
CA LYS A 392 -5.96 -27.25 -22.23
C LYS A 392 -6.67 -26.59 -21.04
N TYR A 393 -6.51 -25.27 -20.86
CA TYR A 393 -7.10 -24.56 -19.71
C TYR A 393 -8.64 -24.61 -19.67
N ALA A 394 -9.30 -24.86 -20.79
CA ALA A 394 -10.74 -25.08 -20.87
C ALA A 394 -11.24 -26.27 -20.01
N LEU A 395 -10.37 -27.26 -19.74
CA LEU A 395 -10.70 -28.42 -18.91
C LEU A 395 -11.00 -28.05 -17.45
N LYS A 396 -10.50 -26.91 -16.93
CA LYS A 396 -10.81 -26.47 -15.56
C LYS A 396 -12.28 -26.05 -15.36
N PHE A 397 -12.98 -25.73 -16.44
CA PHE A 397 -14.42 -25.46 -16.41
C PHE A 397 -15.28 -26.73 -16.50
N GLN A 398 -14.68 -27.89 -16.79
CA GLN A 398 -15.36 -29.19 -16.87
C GLN A 398 -15.46 -29.94 -15.53
N GLY A 399 -14.89 -29.38 -14.44
CA GLY A 399 -14.91 -30.01 -13.11
C GLY A 399 -13.88 -31.15 -12.95
N LYS A 400 -13.66 -31.62 -11.71
CA LYS A 400 -12.84 -32.80 -11.45
C LYS A 400 -13.61 -34.09 -11.76
N LEU A 401 -12.91 -35.20 -12.02
CA LEU A 401 -13.53 -36.53 -12.05
C LEU A 401 -14.31 -36.72 -10.73
N GLU A 402 -15.63 -36.99 -10.85
CA GLU A 402 -16.64 -37.11 -9.79
C GLU A 402 -17.46 -35.84 -9.42
N GLU A 403 -17.15 -34.66 -9.94
CA GLU A 403 -18.01 -33.47 -9.81
C GLU A 403 -18.91 -33.29 -11.04
N GLN A 404 -20.17 -32.87 -10.86
CA GLN A 404 -21.00 -32.45 -12.01
C GLN A 404 -20.40 -31.18 -12.64
N PRO A 405 -20.15 -31.16 -13.96
CA PRO A 405 -19.60 -29.99 -14.63
C PRO A 405 -20.52 -28.78 -14.46
N LYS A 406 -20.03 -27.71 -13.82
CA LYS A 406 -20.76 -26.43 -13.66
C LYS A 406 -21.06 -25.75 -15.02
N TYR A 407 -20.40 -26.16 -16.10
CA TYR A 407 -20.56 -25.58 -17.42
C TYR A 407 -20.52 -26.66 -18.51
N THR A 408 -21.59 -26.80 -19.29
CA THR A 408 -21.74 -27.80 -20.37
C THR A 408 -21.77 -27.17 -21.78
N GLY A 409 -21.56 -25.85 -21.88
CA GLY A 409 -21.56 -25.12 -23.14
C GLY A 409 -20.19 -25.01 -23.81
N ARG A 410 -20.16 -24.61 -25.10
CA ARG A 410 -18.93 -24.26 -25.82
C ARG A 410 -18.24 -23.08 -25.13
N ILE A 411 -16.97 -23.23 -24.79
CA ILE A 411 -16.15 -22.16 -24.21
C ILE A 411 -15.53 -21.38 -25.36
N LEU A 412 -15.74 -20.06 -25.39
CA LEU A 412 -15.20 -19.18 -26.42
C LEU A 412 -14.07 -18.34 -25.82
N ALA A 413 -12.88 -18.45 -26.41
CA ALA A 413 -11.84 -17.45 -26.23
C ALA A 413 -12.13 -16.27 -27.16
N VAL A 414 -12.31 -15.08 -26.58
CA VAL A 414 -12.53 -13.85 -27.33
C VAL A 414 -11.35 -12.92 -27.08
N GLY A 415 -10.51 -12.74 -28.10
CA GLY A 415 -9.45 -11.74 -28.10
C GLY A 415 -9.92 -10.48 -28.83
N ILE A 416 -9.95 -9.35 -28.13
CA ILE A 416 -10.28 -8.04 -28.73
C ILE A 416 -9.01 -7.20 -28.73
N GLY A 417 -8.48 -6.93 -29.92
CA GLY A 417 -7.32 -6.06 -30.14
C GLY A 417 -7.75 -4.72 -30.72
N TYR A 418 -7.05 -3.64 -30.36
CA TYR A 418 -7.23 -2.32 -30.95
C TYR A 418 -5.89 -1.81 -31.47
N ASP A 419 -5.84 -1.46 -32.75
CA ASP A 419 -4.68 -0.87 -33.38
C ASP A 419 -4.81 0.67 -33.34
N LYS A 420 -3.91 1.33 -32.60
CA LYS A 420 -3.91 2.79 -32.42
C LYS A 420 -3.48 3.54 -33.69
N GLN A 421 -2.75 2.91 -34.61
CA GLN A 421 -2.28 3.54 -35.85
C GLN A 421 -3.35 3.44 -36.94
N THR A 422 -4.00 2.29 -37.09
CA THR A 422 -5.06 2.10 -38.10
C THR A 422 -6.45 2.47 -37.60
N LYS A 423 -6.62 2.63 -36.28
CA LYS A 423 -7.91 2.84 -35.59
C LYS A 423 -8.90 1.69 -35.77
N GLU A 424 -8.41 0.50 -36.07
CA GLU A 424 -9.25 -0.67 -36.29
C GLU A 424 -9.35 -1.53 -35.03
N HIS A 425 -10.56 -2.04 -34.79
CA HIS A 425 -10.80 -3.08 -33.79
C HIS A 425 -10.72 -4.44 -34.48
N SER A 426 -9.93 -5.35 -33.92
CA SER A 426 -9.89 -6.75 -34.34
C SER A 426 -10.52 -7.60 -33.24
N CYS A 427 -11.41 -8.51 -33.64
CA CYS A 427 -12.01 -9.47 -32.74
C CYS A 427 -11.71 -10.87 -33.27
N LYS A 428 -11.04 -11.68 -32.47
CA LYS A 428 -10.78 -13.07 -32.76
C LYS A 428 -11.56 -13.93 -31.77
N VAL A 429 -12.58 -14.61 -32.28
CA VAL A 429 -13.37 -15.57 -31.50
C VAL A 429 -12.93 -16.96 -31.90
N GLU A 430 -12.46 -17.74 -30.94
CA GLU A 430 -12.07 -19.13 -31.16
C GLU A 430 -12.72 -20.02 -30.11
N VAL A 431 -13.23 -21.18 -30.54
CA VAL A 431 -13.73 -22.21 -29.62
C VAL A 431 -12.51 -22.84 -28.94
N LEU A 432 -12.53 -22.91 -27.61
CA LEU A 432 -11.59 -23.70 -26.84
C LEU A 432 -12.17 -25.12 -26.75
N GLU A 433 -11.61 -26.05 -27.53
CA GLU A 433 -11.94 -27.48 -27.48
C GLU A 433 -11.21 -28.21 -26.34
#